data_AF-A0AAU4K8R2-F1
#
_entry.id   AF-A0AAU4K8R2-F1
#
_cell.length_a   1.000
_cell.length_b   1.000
_cell.length_c   1.000
_cell.angle_alpha   90.00
_cell.angle_beta   90.00
_cell.angle_gamma   90.00
#
_symmetry.space_group_name_H-M   'P 1'
#
loop_
_entity.id
_entity.type
_entity.pdbx_description
1 polymer ?
#
loop_
_entity_poly.entity_id
_entity_poly.type
_entity_poly.pdbx_seq_one_letter_code
_entity_poly.pdbx_strand_id
1 'polypeptide(L)'
;MSAVLGGVGGRRWVEDEQEAVAALVRRLRGQTWLIGGRDDELIEAVHRHAAAVRAVLEALGCMLTVEPDLVRVHVPVEPVGLMSGGDAPEGVWFWLTVAVLEALPPRARLGQVVGAVRSAAAEAEIPVTQSQPELRALVAGLRMLCERGVLSELEGRVDDLMDGAHDPPVLLKIHHARLLHLLPRSVPLDEEGQWACDPGRDPGGWLRSLHRPGDEAVRVVGMLADRAVVHVCDLDEAERQWFSTRLAREGAHVAETLGLHLEHRLEGASLVVPEDICDARVLGSFRFPHRQQGGSGTVRHATLLLIDYLSGEGERGGPTAPGQGWCGAAASAVVRRLGELAVRHTRWRGEYRQRPEQLAGQIRTLLEGADLLRVATGYEDWWWLSPAAARWTVVAHDGPFPGPLDGAGTETR
;
A
#
# COMPACT_ATOMS: atom_id res chain seq x y z
N MET A 1 25.06 -11.12 -49.20
CA MET A 1 25.59 -11.94 -48.09
C MET A 1 26.77 -11.17 -47.50
N SER A 2 26.86 -10.81 -46.24
CA SER A 2 25.95 -10.89 -45.10
C SER A 2 26.50 -9.87 -44.09
N ALA A 3 25.64 -9.04 -43.50
CA ALA A 3 26.00 -8.07 -42.48
C ALA A 3 25.33 -8.50 -41.17
N VAL A 4 26.13 -8.90 -40.19
CA VAL A 4 25.70 -9.21 -38.82
C VAL A 4 26.76 -8.64 -37.87
N LEU A 5 26.68 -7.34 -37.56
CA LEU A 5 27.35 -6.71 -36.42
C LEU A 5 26.52 -5.51 -35.97
N GLY A 6 25.49 -5.75 -35.14
CA GLY A 6 24.64 -4.70 -34.55
C GLY A 6 23.79 -5.12 -33.34
N GLY A 7 23.86 -6.38 -32.87
CA GLY A 7 22.85 -6.92 -31.95
C GLY A 7 23.11 -6.75 -30.45
N VAL A 8 24.34 -6.51 -30.00
CA VAL A 8 24.67 -6.55 -28.55
C VAL A 8 24.55 -5.19 -27.87
N GLY A 9 24.87 -4.11 -28.60
CA GLY A 9 24.68 -2.74 -28.11
C GLY A 9 23.20 -2.37 -28.01
N GLY A 10 22.43 -2.54 -29.09
CA GLY A 10 21.00 -2.17 -29.08
C GLY A 10 20.18 -2.88 -28.01
N ARG A 11 20.45 -4.16 -27.73
CA ARG A 11 19.70 -4.93 -26.74
C ARG A 11 19.95 -4.46 -25.31
N ARG A 12 21.20 -4.20 -24.96
CA ARG A 12 21.58 -3.70 -23.63
C ARG A 12 21.03 -2.30 -23.36
N TRP A 13 21.00 -1.44 -24.37
CA TRP A 13 20.42 -0.10 -24.25
C TRP A 13 18.90 -0.13 -24.05
N VAL A 14 18.20 -1.06 -24.71
CA VAL A 14 16.76 -1.28 -24.49
C VAL A 14 16.49 -1.85 -23.09
N GLU A 15 17.32 -2.77 -22.60
CA GLU A 15 17.23 -3.32 -21.24
C GLU A 15 17.48 -2.24 -20.18
N ASP A 16 18.48 -1.38 -20.37
CA ASP A 16 18.79 -0.27 -19.46
C ASP A 16 17.66 0.78 -19.44
N GLU A 17 17.04 1.06 -20.59
CA GLU A 17 15.89 1.99 -20.69
C GLU A 17 14.63 1.40 -20.05
N GLN A 18 14.37 0.11 -20.25
CA GLN A 18 13.26 -0.60 -19.60
C GLN A 18 13.40 -0.61 -18.09
N GLU A 19 14.59 -0.90 -17.55
CA GLU A 19 14.83 -0.86 -16.11
C GLU A 19 14.69 0.57 -15.55
N ALA A 20 15.13 1.59 -16.28
CA ALA A 20 14.93 2.98 -15.89
C ALA A 20 13.44 3.34 -15.77
N VAL A 21 12.62 2.94 -16.75
CA VAL A 21 11.16 3.12 -16.71
C VAL A 21 10.54 2.33 -15.56
N ALA A 22 10.93 1.06 -15.38
CA ALA A 22 10.43 0.21 -14.31
C ALA A 22 10.76 0.78 -12.91
N ALA A 23 11.98 1.28 -12.72
CA ALA A 23 12.41 1.95 -11.49
C ALA A 23 11.61 3.23 -11.24
N LEU A 24 11.38 4.05 -12.27
CA LEU A 24 10.56 5.26 -12.16
C LEU A 24 9.11 4.93 -11.78
N VAL A 25 8.49 3.94 -12.43
CA VAL A 25 7.11 3.53 -12.12
C VAL A 25 7.02 3.03 -10.68
N ARG A 26 7.92 2.14 -10.24
CA ARG A 26 7.96 1.64 -8.85
C ARG A 26 8.11 2.80 -7.86
N ARG A 27 9.00 3.77 -8.15
CA ARG A 27 9.19 4.96 -7.32
C ARG A 27 7.93 5.81 -7.25
N LEU A 28 7.28 6.07 -8.38
CA LEU A 28 6.06 6.86 -8.47
C LEU A 28 4.85 6.21 -7.80
N ARG A 29 4.82 4.88 -7.72
CA ARG A 29 3.79 4.13 -6.98
C ARG A 29 3.94 4.31 -5.46
N GLY A 30 5.18 4.37 -4.96
CA GLY A 30 5.45 4.71 -3.56
C GLY A 30 5.32 6.20 -3.25
N GLN A 31 5.70 7.06 -4.18
CA GLN A 31 5.66 8.52 -4.07
C GLN A 31 4.81 9.11 -5.19
N THR A 32 3.51 9.18 -4.93
CA THR A 32 2.52 9.54 -5.96
C THR A 32 2.43 11.06 -6.24
N TRP A 33 3.22 11.88 -5.55
CA TRP A 33 3.37 13.32 -5.76
C TRP A 33 4.86 13.68 -5.80
N LEU A 34 5.31 14.28 -6.91
CA LEU A 34 6.62 14.90 -7.02
C LEU A 34 6.46 16.40 -7.20
N ILE A 35 7.22 17.19 -6.46
CA ILE A 35 7.04 18.64 -6.37
C ILE A 35 8.34 19.35 -6.75
N GLY A 36 8.23 20.34 -7.65
CA GLY A 36 9.35 21.17 -8.07
C GLY A 36 10.01 21.88 -6.87
N GLY A 37 11.33 21.95 -6.89
CA GLY A 37 12.18 22.39 -5.79
C GLY A 37 12.47 21.33 -4.72
N ARG A 38 11.78 20.17 -4.76
CA ARG A 38 12.01 19.03 -3.86
C ARG A 38 12.44 17.78 -4.62
N ASP A 39 11.80 17.52 -5.75
CA ASP A 39 11.91 16.27 -6.51
C ASP A 39 12.40 16.52 -7.95
N ASP A 40 13.16 17.58 -8.20
CA ASP A 40 13.51 18.07 -9.54
C ASP A 40 14.17 16.99 -10.42
N GLU A 41 15.13 16.24 -9.88
CA GLU A 41 15.80 15.15 -10.61
C GLU A 41 14.82 14.05 -11.05
N LEU A 42 13.84 13.71 -10.20
CA LEU A 42 12.81 12.71 -10.52
C LEU A 42 11.81 13.26 -11.54
N ILE A 43 11.42 14.54 -11.40
CA ILE A 43 10.54 15.22 -12.37
C ILE A 43 11.20 15.23 -13.76
N GLU A 44 12.48 15.60 -13.85
CA GLU A 44 13.23 15.57 -15.11
C GLU A 44 13.30 14.15 -15.71
N ALA A 45 13.53 13.13 -14.88
CA ALA A 45 13.53 11.74 -15.32
C ALA A 45 12.15 11.30 -15.84
N VAL A 46 11.07 11.71 -15.18
CA VAL A 46 9.70 11.45 -15.66
C VAL A 46 9.44 12.15 -16.97
N HIS A 47 9.84 13.42 -17.14
CA HIS A 47 9.70 14.13 -18.41
C HIS A 47 10.43 13.42 -19.55
N ARG A 48 11.64 12.92 -19.30
CA ARG A 48 12.43 12.17 -20.27
C ARG A 48 11.72 10.90 -20.75
N HIS A 49 11.03 10.20 -19.86
CA HIS A 49 10.39 8.90 -20.13
C HIS A 49 8.85 8.95 -20.09
N ALA A 50 8.24 10.13 -20.29
CA ALA A 50 6.84 10.37 -19.96
C ALA A 50 5.85 9.44 -20.67
N ALA A 51 6.10 9.15 -21.96
CA ALA A 51 5.22 8.28 -22.75
C ALA A 51 5.27 6.82 -22.25
N ALA A 52 6.46 6.30 -21.97
CA ALA A 52 6.63 4.94 -21.46
C ALA A 52 6.05 4.80 -20.04
N VAL A 53 6.38 5.72 -19.14
CA VAL A 53 5.85 5.72 -17.76
C VAL A 53 4.32 5.82 -17.76
N ARG A 54 3.72 6.66 -18.63
CA ARG A 54 2.28 6.77 -18.79
C ARG A 54 1.65 5.45 -19.23
N ALA A 55 2.19 4.82 -20.27
CA ALA A 55 1.66 3.55 -20.80
C ALA A 55 1.67 2.45 -19.74
N VAL A 56 2.75 2.33 -18.95
CA VAL A 56 2.83 1.35 -17.86
C VAL A 56 1.81 1.67 -16.77
N LEU A 57 1.71 2.93 -16.34
CA LEU A 57 0.74 3.32 -15.31
C LEU A 57 -0.70 3.09 -15.75
N GLU A 58 -1.05 3.36 -17.01
CA GLU A 58 -2.39 3.11 -17.56
C GLU A 58 -2.72 1.61 -17.57
N ALA A 59 -1.75 0.73 -17.86
CA ALA A 59 -1.92 -0.71 -17.74
C ALA A 59 -2.17 -1.17 -16.29
N LEU A 60 -1.70 -0.41 -15.30
CA LEU A 60 -2.00 -0.60 -13.88
C LEU A 60 -3.29 0.10 -13.42
N GLY A 61 -4.03 0.72 -14.34
CA GLY A 61 -5.25 1.49 -14.03
C GLY A 61 -5.00 2.85 -13.39
N CYS A 62 -3.74 3.32 -13.38
CA CYS A 62 -3.35 4.63 -12.89
C CYS A 62 -3.34 5.67 -14.00
N MET A 63 -3.50 6.94 -13.65
CA MET A 63 -3.28 8.05 -14.58
C MET A 63 -2.09 8.91 -14.16
N LEU A 64 -1.34 9.38 -15.15
CA LEU A 64 -0.20 10.27 -14.95
C LEU A 64 -0.52 11.69 -15.41
N THR A 65 -0.39 12.64 -14.49
CA THR A 65 -0.32 14.07 -14.81
C THR A 65 1.11 14.54 -14.67
N VAL A 66 1.63 15.19 -15.71
CA VAL A 66 2.99 15.74 -15.76
C VAL A 66 2.88 17.23 -16.10
N GLU A 67 3.29 18.07 -15.17
CA GLU A 67 3.40 19.52 -15.29
C GLU A 67 4.87 19.93 -15.07
N PRO A 68 5.26 21.20 -15.35
CA PRO A 68 6.64 21.64 -15.19
C PRO A 68 7.18 21.48 -13.76
N ASP A 69 6.35 21.70 -12.75
CA ASP A 69 6.72 21.71 -11.33
C ASP A 69 5.93 20.71 -10.48
N LEU A 70 5.21 19.78 -11.13
CA LEU A 70 4.39 18.77 -10.47
C LEU A 70 4.30 17.50 -11.33
N VAL A 71 4.53 16.35 -10.70
CA VAL A 71 4.11 15.06 -11.25
C VAL A 71 3.16 14.40 -10.27
N ARG A 72 2.01 13.93 -10.78
CA ARG A 72 0.97 13.27 -10.00
C ARG A 72 0.58 11.95 -10.62
N VAL A 73 0.67 10.87 -9.84
CA VAL A 73 0.06 9.58 -10.17
C VAL A 73 -1.28 9.45 -9.46
N HIS A 74 -2.35 9.39 -10.24
CA HIS A 74 -3.69 9.11 -9.76
C HIS A 74 -3.87 7.59 -9.69
N VAL A 75 -3.81 7.07 -8.48
CA VAL A 75 -4.07 5.65 -8.20
C VAL A 75 -5.58 5.47 -8.03
N PRO A 76 -6.20 4.46 -8.67
CA PRO A 76 -7.60 4.15 -8.44
C PRO A 76 -7.83 3.84 -6.96
N VAL A 77 -8.93 4.35 -6.43
CA VAL A 77 -9.24 4.18 -5.00
C VAL A 77 -9.83 2.77 -4.82
N GLU A 78 -9.13 1.90 -4.10
CA GLU A 78 -9.73 0.64 -3.63
C GLU A 78 -10.94 0.94 -2.71
N PRO A 79 -11.97 0.07 -2.67
CA PRO A 79 -13.12 0.26 -1.82
C PRO A 79 -12.80 -0.24 -0.41
N VAL A 80 -11.52 -0.29 -0.04
CA VAL A 80 -11.09 -0.63 1.31
C VAL A 80 -11.21 0.65 2.11
N GLY A 81 -12.40 0.85 2.66
CA GLY A 81 -12.68 1.96 3.54
C GLY A 81 -12.96 3.27 2.79
N LEU A 82 -14.21 3.41 2.37
CA LEU A 82 -15.03 4.47 2.97
C LEU A 82 -15.00 4.25 4.49
N MET A 83 -13.85 4.54 5.08
CA MET A 83 -13.40 4.34 6.45
C MET A 83 -14.11 3.20 7.21
N SER A 84 -13.46 2.05 7.38
CA SER A 84 -13.82 1.17 8.50
C SER A 84 -13.61 1.96 9.79
N GLY A 85 -14.71 2.54 10.29
CA GLY A 85 -14.73 3.69 11.18
C GLY A 85 -15.18 4.94 10.43
N GLY A 86 -16.48 5.07 10.16
CA GLY A 86 -17.13 6.28 9.60
C GLY A 86 -17.07 7.50 10.53
N ASP A 87 -15.98 7.62 11.30
CA ASP A 87 -15.77 8.50 12.44
C ASP A 87 -14.36 9.10 12.47
N ALA A 88 -13.48 8.88 11.47
CA ALA A 88 -12.15 9.49 11.51
C ALA A 88 -12.25 11.01 11.24
N PRO A 89 -12.17 11.88 12.26
CA PRO A 89 -12.30 13.33 12.08
C PRO A 89 -11.28 13.87 11.06
N GLU A 90 -10.14 13.20 10.91
CA GLU A 90 -9.05 13.59 10.00
C GLU A 90 -9.51 13.76 8.55
N GLY A 91 -10.34 12.85 8.02
CA GLY A 91 -10.80 12.92 6.63
C GLY A 91 -11.73 14.11 6.38
N VAL A 92 -12.64 14.36 7.33
CA VAL A 92 -13.59 15.48 7.27
C VAL A 92 -12.86 16.81 7.31
N TRP A 93 -11.99 17.00 8.31
CA TRP A 93 -11.23 18.24 8.46
C TRP A 93 -10.28 18.48 7.30
N PHE A 94 -9.71 17.42 6.72
CA PHE A 94 -8.90 17.52 5.50
C PHE A 94 -9.71 18.10 4.33
N TRP A 95 -10.86 17.53 4.00
CA TRP A 95 -11.65 17.97 2.84
C TRP A 95 -12.31 19.33 3.05
N LEU A 96 -12.71 19.67 4.28
CA LEU A 96 -13.14 21.04 4.60
C LEU A 96 -12.01 22.05 4.38
N THR A 97 -10.78 21.70 4.78
CA THR A 97 -9.61 22.54 4.51
C THR A 97 -9.41 22.73 3.02
N VAL A 98 -9.47 21.67 2.22
CA VAL A 98 -9.36 21.75 0.76
C VAL A 98 -10.43 22.66 0.16
N ALA A 99 -11.69 22.52 0.58
CA ALA A 99 -12.80 23.33 0.08
C ALA A 99 -12.60 24.83 0.37
N VAL A 100 -12.17 25.16 1.60
CA VAL A 100 -11.95 26.55 2.01
C VAL A 100 -10.74 27.18 1.33
N LEU A 101 -9.67 26.42 1.07
CA LEU A 101 -8.47 26.93 0.40
C LEU A 101 -8.75 27.44 -1.01
N GLU A 102 -9.76 26.92 -1.69
CA GLU A 102 -10.18 27.37 -3.03
C GLU A 102 -10.62 28.84 -3.01
N ALA A 103 -11.37 29.25 -1.98
CA ALA A 103 -11.88 30.60 -1.83
C ALA A 103 -10.88 31.60 -1.19
N LEU A 104 -9.80 31.10 -0.58
CA LEU A 104 -8.80 31.95 0.09
C LEU A 104 -7.78 32.54 -0.88
N PRO A 105 -7.19 33.72 -0.58
CA PRO A 105 -6.16 34.32 -1.42
C PRO A 105 -4.88 33.46 -1.45
N PRO A 106 -4.01 33.57 -2.48
CA PRO A 106 -2.79 32.77 -2.61
C PRO A 106 -1.80 32.84 -1.44
N ARG A 107 -1.95 33.83 -0.55
CA ARG A 107 -1.22 33.94 0.71
C ARG A 107 -2.21 34.16 1.83
N ALA A 108 -2.20 33.29 2.82
CA ALA A 108 -3.10 33.37 3.96
C ALA A 108 -2.35 33.03 5.25
N ARG A 109 -2.77 33.65 6.36
CA ARG A 109 -2.29 33.26 7.69
C ARG A 109 -2.96 31.96 8.12
N LEU A 110 -2.26 31.17 8.92
CA LEU A 110 -2.82 29.92 9.45
C LEU A 110 -4.11 30.15 10.26
N GLY A 111 -4.19 31.22 11.06
CA GLY A 111 -5.43 31.57 11.77
C GLY A 111 -6.61 31.87 10.85
N GLN A 112 -6.36 32.48 9.67
CA GLN A 112 -7.41 32.72 8.67
C GLN A 112 -7.92 31.42 8.05
N VAL A 113 -7.02 30.48 7.74
CA VAL A 113 -7.38 29.15 7.24
C VAL A 113 -8.22 28.41 8.28
N VAL A 114 -7.73 28.31 9.52
CA VAL A 114 -8.45 27.60 10.60
C VAL A 114 -9.81 28.24 10.89
N GLY A 115 -9.88 29.57 10.91
CA GLY A 115 -11.14 30.30 11.08
C GLY A 115 -12.15 29.96 9.99
N ALA A 116 -11.74 30.03 8.72
CA ALA A 116 -12.61 29.75 7.59
C ALA A 116 -13.03 28.26 7.54
N VAL A 117 -12.15 27.32 7.91
CA VAL A 117 -12.49 25.89 8.01
C VAL A 117 -13.54 25.64 9.10
N ARG A 118 -13.43 26.30 10.25
CA ARG A 118 -14.44 26.20 11.32
C ARG A 118 -15.76 26.84 10.93
N SER A 119 -15.74 27.95 10.19
CA SER A 119 -16.95 28.54 9.62
C SER A 119 -17.62 27.58 8.64
N ALA A 120 -16.88 26.97 7.72
CA ALA A 120 -17.41 25.98 6.79
C ALA A 120 -17.94 24.73 7.49
N ALA A 121 -17.27 24.26 8.56
CA ALA A 121 -17.76 23.16 9.39
C ALA A 121 -19.12 23.51 10.02
N ALA A 122 -19.26 24.72 10.57
CA ALA A 122 -20.51 25.19 11.16
C ALA A 122 -21.65 25.30 10.13
N GLU A 123 -21.36 25.77 8.91
CA GLU A 123 -22.32 25.80 7.80
C GLU A 123 -22.77 24.39 7.37
N ALA A 124 -21.87 23.41 7.46
CA ALA A 124 -22.15 22.01 7.17
C ALA A 124 -22.74 21.22 8.36
N GLU A 125 -23.12 21.91 9.45
CA GLU A 125 -23.63 21.30 10.69
C GLU A 125 -22.67 20.29 11.35
N ILE A 126 -21.36 20.42 11.09
CA ILE A 126 -20.32 19.59 11.69
C ILE A 126 -19.91 20.21 13.05
N PRO A 127 -19.98 19.46 14.16
CA PRO A 127 -19.64 19.99 15.49
C PRO A 127 -18.20 20.50 15.59
N VAL A 128 -18.04 21.79 15.86
CA VAL A 128 -16.74 22.41 16.16
C VAL A 128 -16.52 22.37 17.67
N THR A 129 -15.61 21.51 18.11
CA THR A 129 -15.35 21.24 19.54
C THR A 129 -14.16 22.01 20.08
N GLN A 130 -13.26 22.46 19.21
CA GLN A 130 -11.94 22.99 19.56
C GLN A 130 -11.13 22.04 20.46
N SER A 131 -11.45 20.76 20.40
CA SER A 131 -10.80 19.73 21.21
C SER A 131 -9.41 19.40 20.66
N GLN A 132 -8.55 18.80 21.50
CA GLN A 132 -7.23 18.36 21.06
C GLN A 132 -7.26 17.32 19.91
N PRO A 133 -8.23 16.38 19.83
CA PRO A 133 -8.43 15.56 18.64
C PRO A 133 -8.72 16.35 17.36
N GLU A 134 -9.59 17.36 17.42
CA GLU A 134 -9.88 18.25 16.27
C GLU A 134 -8.63 18.98 15.80
N LEU A 135 -7.87 19.58 16.72
CA LEU A 135 -6.63 20.28 16.39
C LEU A 135 -5.61 19.33 15.74
N ARG A 136 -5.47 18.10 16.27
CA ARG A 136 -4.59 17.09 15.67
C ARG A 136 -5.04 16.70 14.26
N ALA A 137 -6.35 16.56 14.03
CA ALA A 137 -6.91 16.26 12.72
C ALA A 137 -6.64 17.39 11.71
N LEU A 138 -6.84 18.65 12.11
CA LEU A 138 -6.52 19.82 11.29
C LEU A 138 -5.02 19.90 10.95
N VAL A 139 -4.15 19.76 11.94
CA VAL A 139 -2.69 19.77 11.73
C VAL A 139 -2.26 18.62 10.83
N ALA A 140 -2.81 17.41 11.02
CA ALA A 140 -2.53 16.27 10.15
C ALA A 140 -2.94 16.57 8.69
N GLY A 141 -4.13 17.13 8.47
CA GLY A 141 -4.59 17.53 7.15
C GLY A 141 -3.70 18.59 6.50
N LEU A 142 -3.32 19.63 7.25
CA LEU A 142 -2.42 20.69 6.78
C LEU A 142 -1.02 20.14 6.42
N ARG A 143 -0.45 19.27 7.25
CA ARG A 143 0.81 18.58 6.95
C ARG A 143 0.72 17.79 5.65
N MET A 144 -0.35 17.03 5.45
CA MET A 144 -0.58 16.30 4.20
C MET A 144 -0.64 17.24 2.98
N LEU A 145 -1.24 18.42 3.11
CA LEU A 145 -1.28 19.41 2.03
C LEU A 145 0.09 20.04 1.76
N CYS A 146 0.91 20.27 2.79
CA CYS A 146 2.31 20.70 2.63
C CYS A 146 3.17 19.62 1.96
N GLU A 147 3.04 18.37 2.39
CA GLU A 147 3.72 17.22 1.81
C GLU A 147 3.40 17.09 0.31
N ARG A 148 2.13 17.24 -0.08
CA ARG A 148 1.65 17.26 -1.47
C ARG A 148 1.95 18.56 -2.23
N GLY A 149 2.56 19.55 -1.57
CA GLY A 149 2.93 20.83 -2.18
C GLY A 149 1.76 21.74 -2.53
N VAL A 150 0.55 21.43 -2.08
CA VAL A 150 -0.63 22.31 -2.21
C VAL A 150 -0.44 23.55 -1.33
N LEU A 151 0.17 23.37 -0.17
CA LEU A 151 0.60 24.45 0.72
C LEU A 151 2.12 24.54 0.76
N SER A 152 2.64 25.74 1.01
CA SER A 152 4.04 25.95 1.38
C SER A 152 4.13 26.90 2.57
N GLU A 153 4.92 26.50 3.57
CA GLU A 153 5.20 27.32 4.75
C GLU A 153 6.22 28.40 4.36
N LEU A 154 5.78 29.66 4.33
CA LEU A 154 6.67 30.80 4.04
C LEU A 154 7.34 31.29 5.33
N GLU A 155 6.56 31.39 6.40
CA GLU A 155 7.00 31.80 7.74
C GLU A 155 6.29 30.92 8.78
N GLY A 156 7.01 30.44 9.79
CA GLY A 156 6.47 29.55 10.83
C GLY A 156 6.20 28.12 10.34
N ARG A 157 5.55 27.32 11.19
CA ARG A 157 5.19 25.92 10.90
C ARG A 157 3.72 25.66 11.19
N VAL A 158 3.07 24.82 10.39
CA VAL A 158 1.69 24.40 10.67
C VAL A 158 1.53 23.70 12.04
N ASP A 159 2.65 23.18 12.55
CA ASP A 159 2.76 22.54 13.86
C ASP A 159 2.52 23.50 15.02
N ASP A 160 2.81 24.79 14.83
CA ASP A 160 2.67 25.85 15.84
C ASP A 160 1.20 26.04 16.25
N LEU A 161 0.24 25.51 15.47
CA LEU A 161 -1.18 25.46 15.85
C LEU A 161 -1.42 24.63 17.11
N MET A 162 -0.56 23.65 17.40
CA MET A 162 -0.67 22.81 18.59
C MET A 162 -0.30 23.53 19.90
N ASP A 163 0.36 24.69 19.81
CA ASP A 163 0.82 25.45 20.99
C ASP A 163 -0.30 26.25 21.67
N GLY A 164 -1.53 26.17 21.15
CA GLY A 164 -2.72 26.79 21.75
C GLY A 164 -2.89 28.28 21.44
N ALA A 165 -2.01 28.87 20.62
CA ALA A 165 -2.20 30.22 20.10
C ALA A 165 -3.36 30.24 19.09
N HIS A 166 -4.28 31.20 19.25
CA HIS A 166 -5.47 31.32 18.38
C HIS A 166 -5.14 31.79 16.95
N ASP A 167 -4.05 32.56 16.80
CA ASP A 167 -3.51 33.02 15.51
C ASP A 167 -1.97 32.89 15.54
N PRO A 168 -1.42 31.69 15.32
CA PRO A 168 0.02 31.51 15.24
C PRO A 168 0.56 32.34 14.05
N PRO A 169 1.75 32.97 14.16
CA PRO A 169 2.31 33.85 13.14
C PRO A 169 2.88 33.05 11.95
N VAL A 170 2.04 32.19 11.37
CA VAL A 170 2.40 31.27 10.29
C VAL A 170 1.78 31.78 8.99
N LEU A 171 2.61 32.02 8.00
CA LEU A 171 2.20 32.47 6.67
C LEU A 171 2.30 31.32 5.68
N LEU A 172 1.18 31.02 5.02
CA LEU A 172 1.07 29.95 4.05
C LEU A 172 0.94 30.52 2.64
N LYS A 173 1.61 29.88 1.69
CA LYS A 173 1.35 30.02 0.25
C LYS A 173 0.42 28.90 -0.19
N ILE A 174 -0.67 29.25 -0.87
CA ILE A 174 -1.64 28.33 -1.45
C ILE A 174 -1.36 28.23 -2.95
N HIS A 175 -1.14 27.01 -3.43
CA HIS A 175 -0.96 26.72 -4.85
C HIS A 175 -2.28 26.20 -5.44
N HIS A 176 -3.19 27.12 -5.81
CA HIS A 176 -4.55 26.78 -6.25
C HIS A 176 -4.60 25.78 -7.41
N ALA A 177 -3.69 25.88 -8.38
CA ALA A 177 -3.62 24.92 -9.49
C ALA A 177 -3.43 23.47 -9.01
N ARG A 178 -2.78 23.27 -7.85
CA ARG A 178 -2.51 21.95 -7.27
C ARG A 178 -3.70 21.37 -6.51
N LEU A 179 -4.68 22.19 -6.11
CA LEU A 179 -5.91 21.72 -5.47
C LEU A 179 -6.69 20.78 -6.40
N LEU A 180 -6.69 21.06 -7.70
CA LEU A 180 -7.38 20.23 -8.70
C LEU A 180 -6.82 18.80 -8.77
N HIS A 181 -5.56 18.59 -8.37
CA HIS A 181 -4.91 17.27 -8.40
C HIS A 181 -5.17 16.44 -7.15
N LEU A 182 -5.84 17.01 -6.14
CA LEU A 182 -6.37 16.25 -5.01
C LEU A 182 -7.61 15.45 -5.38
N LEU A 183 -8.35 15.90 -6.39
CA LEU A 183 -9.55 15.22 -6.86
C LEU A 183 -9.19 13.98 -7.67
N PRO A 184 -9.98 12.90 -7.55
CA PRO A 184 -9.82 11.74 -8.40
C PRO A 184 -10.12 12.11 -9.86
N ARG A 185 -9.28 11.66 -10.80
CA ARG A 185 -9.44 11.92 -12.24
C ARG A 185 -10.40 10.94 -12.93
N SER A 186 -10.72 9.81 -12.30
CA SER A 186 -11.53 8.72 -12.87
C SER A 186 -13.03 8.89 -12.56
N VAL A 187 -13.58 10.08 -12.75
CA VAL A 187 -15.02 10.31 -12.57
C VAL A 187 -15.75 9.82 -13.83
N PRO A 188 -16.66 8.84 -13.73
CA PRO A 188 -17.44 8.41 -14.89
C PRO A 188 -18.30 9.56 -15.42
N LEU A 189 -18.23 9.77 -16.73
CA LEU A 189 -19.07 10.73 -17.43
C LEU A 189 -20.19 10.00 -18.18
N ASP A 190 -21.35 10.64 -18.31
CA ASP A 190 -22.43 10.18 -19.20
C ASP A 190 -22.12 10.51 -20.67
N GLU A 191 -23.04 10.15 -21.58
CA GLU A 191 -22.87 10.35 -23.01
C GLU A 191 -22.76 11.85 -23.39
N GLU A 192 -23.32 12.73 -22.55
CA GLU A 192 -23.27 14.19 -22.68
C GLU A 192 -22.02 14.81 -22.03
N GLY A 193 -21.13 14.01 -21.45
CA GLY A 193 -19.91 14.47 -20.80
C GLY A 193 -20.13 15.12 -19.43
N GLN A 194 -21.32 14.96 -18.83
CA GLN A 194 -21.60 15.33 -17.45
C GLN A 194 -21.23 14.21 -16.49
N TRP A 195 -21.18 14.49 -15.20
CA TRP A 195 -20.95 13.46 -14.20
C TRP A 195 -22.11 12.46 -14.21
N ALA A 196 -21.80 11.18 -14.47
CA ALA A 196 -22.81 10.12 -14.50
C ALA A 196 -23.52 9.94 -13.14
N CYS A 197 -22.88 10.37 -12.06
CA CYS A 197 -23.47 10.47 -10.74
C CYS A 197 -23.15 11.84 -10.13
N ASP A 198 -24.17 12.59 -9.74
CA ASP A 198 -24.01 13.88 -9.07
C ASP A 198 -23.69 13.66 -7.58
N PRO A 199 -22.49 14.02 -7.09
CA PRO A 199 -22.11 13.85 -5.69
C PRO A 199 -22.96 14.71 -4.74
N GLY A 200 -23.63 15.76 -5.21
CA GLY A 200 -24.59 16.53 -4.42
C GLY A 200 -25.91 15.80 -4.19
N ARG A 201 -26.25 14.82 -5.03
CA ARG A 201 -27.50 14.04 -4.96
C ARG A 201 -27.30 12.62 -4.43
N ASP A 202 -26.26 11.93 -4.89
CA ASP A 202 -25.89 10.59 -4.43
C ASP A 202 -24.36 10.49 -4.19
N PRO A 203 -23.87 11.03 -3.06
CA PRO A 203 -22.44 10.93 -2.71
C PRO A 203 -21.95 9.48 -2.65
N GLY A 204 -22.79 8.56 -2.17
CA GLY A 204 -22.43 7.14 -2.03
C GLY A 204 -22.27 6.44 -3.37
N GLY A 205 -23.17 6.70 -4.31
CA GLY A 205 -23.08 6.22 -5.70
C GLY A 205 -21.87 6.80 -6.41
N TRP A 206 -21.60 8.10 -6.23
CA TRP A 206 -20.45 8.75 -6.83
C TRP A 206 -19.14 8.13 -6.34
N LEU A 207 -18.99 7.93 -5.02
CA LEU A 207 -17.79 7.28 -4.46
C LEU A 207 -17.62 5.84 -4.94
N ARG A 208 -18.71 5.07 -5.06
CA ARG A 208 -18.67 3.73 -5.67
C ARG A 208 -18.33 3.75 -7.16
N SER A 209 -18.61 4.85 -7.86
CA SER A 209 -18.32 4.99 -9.29
C SER A 209 -16.84 5.27 -9.58
N LEU A 210 -16.13 5.93 -8.65
CA LEU A 210 -14.68 6.16 -8.73
C LEU A 210 -13.84 4.88 -8.66
N HIS A 211 -14.47 3.77 -8.29
CA HIS A 211 -13.83 2.63 -7.67
C HIS A 211 -13.45 1.51 -8.67
N ARG A 212 -14.03 1.46 -9.88
CA ARG A 212 -13.78 0.32 -10.79
C ARG A 212 -13.50 0.76 -12.23
N PRO A 213 -12.25 0.57 -12.71
CA PRO A 213 -12.00 0.50 -14.14
C PRO A 213 -12.98 -0.48 -14.81
N GLY A 214 -13.52 -0.12 -15.98
CA GLY A 214 -14.45 -0.99 -16.70
C GLY A 214 -13.81 -2.31 -17.17
N ASP A 215 -12.51 -2.28 -17.46
CA ASP A 215 -11.73 -3.42 -17.97
C ASP A 215 -11.24 -4.33 -16.84
N GLU A 216 -11.59 -5.62 -16.91
CA GLU A 216 -11.21 -6.64 -15.94
C GLU A 216 -9.69 -6.88 -15.86
N ALA A 217 -8.96 -6.76 -16.97
CA ALA A 217 -7.51 -6.90 -17.00
C ALA A 217 -6.86 -5.81 -16.17
N VAL A 218 -7.30 -4.56 -16.38
CA VAL A 218 -6.80 -3.40 -15.65
C VAL A 218 -7.10 -3.51 -14.16
N ARG A 219 -8.28 -4.03 -13.78
CA ARG A 219 -8.62 -4.26 -12.36
C ARG A 219 -7.70 -5.29 -11.72
N VAL A 220 -7.52 -6.46 -12.33
CA VAL A 220 -6.70 -7.55 -11.77
C VAL A 220 -5.23 -7.15 -11.70
N VAL A 221 -4.71 -6.51 -12.75
CA VAL A 221 -3.33 -6.02 -12.79
C VAL A 221 -3.10 -4.90 -11.78
N GLY A 222 -4.05 -3.97 -11.64
CA GLY A 222 -4.01 -2.95 -10.59
C GLY A 222 -3.94 -3.57 -9.20
N MET A 223 -4.82 -4.55 -8.91
CA MET A 223 -4.78 -5.30 -7.65
C MET A 223 -3.44 -5.98 -7.41
N LEU A 224 -2.80 -6.57 -8.44
CA LEU A 224 -1.47 -7.18 -8.33
C LEU A 224 -0.37 -6.16 -8.00
N ALA A 225 -0.53 -4.91 -8.44
CA ALA A 225 0.42 -3.83 -8.15
C ALA A 225 0.16 -3.12 -6.81
N ASP A 226 -1.03 -3.28 -6.21
CA ASP A 226 -1.42 -2.68 -4.93
C ASP A 226 -1.34 -3.66 -3.76
N ARG A 227 -1.58 -4.95 -4.01
CA ARG A 227 -1.67 -5.98 -2.97
C ARG A 227 -0.45 -6.88 -2.97
N ALA A 228 -0.08 -7.35 -1.79
CA ALA A 228 0.95 -8.37 -1.65
C ALA A 228 0.54 -9.68 -2.35
N VAL A 229 -0.75 -10.02 -2.31
CA VAL A 229 -1.34 -11.19 -2.94
C VAL A 229 -2.73 -10.83 -3.44
N VAL A 230 -3.08 -11.31 -4.64
CA VAL A 230 -4.44 -11.31 -5.15
C VAL A 230 -4.99 -12.72 -5.02
N HIS A 231 -5.98 -12.90 -4.14
CA HIS A 231 -6.61 -14.21 -3.93
C HIS A 231 -7.79 -14.40 -4.87
N VAL A 232 -7.93 -15.59 -5.46
CA VAL A 232 -9.02 -15.91 -6.40
C VAL A 232 -10.40 -15.76 -5.74
N CYS A 233 -10.51 -15.98 -4.43
CA CYS A 233 -11.77 -15.83 -3.68
C CYS A 233 -12.28 -14.38 -3.60
N ASP A 234 -11.44 -13.38 -3.88
CA ASP A 234 -11.82 -11.97 -3.83
C ASP A 234 -12.27 -11.42 -5.19
N LEU A 235 -12.01 -12.17 -6.25
CA LEU A 235 -12.32 -11.79 -7.61
C LEU A 235 -13.78 -12.06 -7.92
N ASP A 236 -14.42 -11.16 -8.67
CA ASP A 236 -15.72 -11.43 -9.26
C ASP A 236 -15.65 -12.45 -10.41
N GLU A 237 -16.78 -12.84 -10.98
CA GLU A 237 -16.81 -13.90 -12.00
C GLU A 237 -16.03 -13.52 -13.28
N ALA A 238 -16.11 -12.26 -13.71
CA ALA A 238 -15.41 -11.79 -14.90
C ALA A 238 -13.90 -11.72 -14.65
N GLU A 239 -13.51 -11.22 -13.47
CA GLU A 239 -12.13 -11.17 -13.02
C GLU A 239 -11.53 -12.58 -12.86
N ARG A 240 -12.28 -13.54 -12.30
CA ARG A 240 -11.85 -14.95 -12.20
C ARG A 240 -11.65 -15.58 -13.57
N GLN A 241 -12.55 -15.33 -14.52
CA GLN A 241 -12.43 -15.83 -15.87
C GLN A 241 -11.20 -15.26 -16.57
N TRP A 242 -10.94 -13.95 -16.44
CA TRP A 242 -9.73 -13.34 -16.97
C TRP A 242 -8.47 -13.88 -16.29
N PHE A 243 -8.48 -13.96 -14.95
CA PHE A 243 -7.37 -14.45 -14.14
C PHE A 243 -6.96 -15.86 -14.56
N SER A 244 -7.92 -16.77 -14.73
CA SER A 244 -7.63 -18.16 -15.12
C SER A 244 -7.14 -18.31 -16.57
N THR A 245 -7.58 -17.45 -17.49
CA THR A 245 -7.32 -17.63 -18.94
C THR A 245 -6.21 -16.76 -19.50
N ARG A 246 -5.96 -15.58 -18.93
CA ARG A 246 -5.08 -14.56 -19.52
C ARG A 246 -3.94 -14.12 -18.61
N LEU A 247 -4.05 -14.26 -17.29
CA LEU A 247 -3.04 -13.78 -16.33
C LEU A 247 -1.63 -14.28 -16.64
N ALA A 248 -1.47 -15.57 -16.97
CA ALA A 248 -0.16 -16.16 -17.23
C ALA A 248 0.60 -15.50 -18.39
N ARG A 249 -0.12 -14.89 -19.34
CA ARG A 249 0.47 -14.18 -20.48
C ARG A 249 0.49 -12.67 -20.25
N GLU A 250 -0.68 -12.10 -19.96
CA GLU A 250 -0.86 -10.65 -19.87
C GLU A 250 -0.29 -10.09 -18.56
N GLY A 251 -0.49 -10.79 -17.43
CA GLY A 251 0.13 -10.43 -16.16
C GLY A 251 1.65 -10.63 -16.15
N ALA A 252 2.15 -11.68 -16.82
CA ALA A 252 3.60 -11.89 -16.95
C ALA A 252 4.27 -10.75 -17.72
N HIS A 253 3.64 -10.26 -18.79
CA HIS A 253 4.14 -9.12 -19.54
C HIS A 253 4.21 -7.83 -18.68
N VAL A 254 3.20 -7.60 -17.85
CA VAL A 254 3.22 -6.46 -16.91
C VAL A 254 4.32 -6.64 -15.86
N ALA A 255 4.48 -7.85 -15.32
CA ALA A 255 5.53 -8.15 -14.37
C ALA A 255 6.91 -7.86 -14.98
N GLU A 256 7.19 -8.36 -16.19
CA GLU A 256 8.43 -8.07 -16.93
C GLU A 256 8.66 -6.57 -17.13
N THR A 257 7.61 -5.83 -17.50
CA THR A 257 7.67 -4.38 -17.70
C THR A 257 8.01 -3.61 -16.41
N LEU A 258 7.68 -4.18 -15.25
CA LEU A 258 8.01 -3.64 -13.93
C LEU A 258 9.34 -4.18 -13.38
N GLY A 259 10.03 -5.07 -14.10
CA GLY A 259 11.22 -5.78 -13.61
C GLY A 259 10.89 -6.78 -12.49
N LEU A 260 9.66 -7.31 -12.45
CA LEU A 260 9.14 -8.22 -11.44
C LEU A 260 8.84 -9.60 -12.02
N HIS A 261 8.63 -10.58 -11.16
CA HIS A 261 8.19 -11.92 -11.54
C HIS A 261 6.75 -12.15 -11.14
N LEU A 262 5.94 -12.66 -12.06
CA LEU A 262 4.60 -13.14 -11.72
C LEU A 262 4.70 -14.54 -11.13
N GLU A 263 4.31 -14.68 -9.87
CA GLU A 263 4.03 -15.98 -9.27
C GLU A 263 2.52 -16.24 -9.37
N HIS A 264 2.12 -17.23 -10.14
CA HIS A 264 0.72 -17.62 -10.34
C HIS A 264 0.47 -19.03 -9.79
N ARG A 265 -0.50 -19.16 -8.89
CA ARG A 265 -0.95 -20.41 -8.27
C ARG A 265 -2.46 -20.56 -8.42
N LEU A 266 -2.99 -21.74 -8.07
CA LEU A 266 -4.43 -22.00 -8.11
C LEU A 266 -5.21 -21.10 -7.16
N GLU A 267 -4.61 -20.73 -6.03
CA GLU A 267 -5.27 -19.96 -4.98
C GLU A 267 -5.17 -18.44 -5.19
N GLY A 268 -4.24 -17.98 -6.02
CA GLY A 268 -3.96 -16.58 -6.21
C GLY A 268 -2.65 -16.30 -6.94
N ALA A 269 -2.32 -15.02 -7.04
CA ALA A 269 -1.09 -14.55 -7.71
C ALA A 269 -0.44 -13.39 -6.95
N SER A 270 0.85 -13.18 -7.21
CA SER A 270 1.64 -12.11 -6.61
C SER A 270 2.74 -11.65 -7.56
N LEU A 271 3.09 -10.38 -7.49
CA LEU A 271 4.30 -9.84 -8.11
C LEU A 271 5.45 -9.96 -7.12
N VAL A 272 6.43 -10.79 -7.48
CA VAL A 272 7.62 -11.08 -6.68
C VAL A 272 8.77 -10.23 -7.19
N VAL A 273 9.44 -9.57 -6.26
CA VAL A 273 10.59 -8.73 -6.59
C VAL A 273 11.85 -9.58 -6.55
N PRO A 274 12.64 -9.61 -7.63
CA PRO A 274 13.88 -10.38 -7.63
C PRO A 274 14.90 -9.82 -6.63
N GLU A 275 15.78 -10.70 -6.18
CA GLU A 275 16.68 -10.45 -5.05
C GLU A 275 17.69 -9.33 -5.33
N ASP A 276 18.13 -9.22 -6.58
CA ASP A 276 19.11 -8.25 -7.08
C ASP A 276 18.62 -6.79 -7.04
N ILE A 277 17.30 -6.57 -7.08
CA ILE A 277 16.68 -5.23 -7.06
C ILE A 277 15.91 -4.94 -5.77
N CYS A 278 16.09 -5.76 -4.73
CA CYS A 278 15.37 -5.70 -3.45
C CYS A 278 15.82 -4.53 -2.53
N ASP A 279 15.77 -3.28 -3.00
CA ASP A 279 16.03 -2.09 -2.17
C ASP A 279 14.77 -1.67 -1.37
N ALA A 280 14.96 -1.14 -0.16
CA ALA A 280 13.92 -0.65 0.75
C ALA A 280 13.13 0.51 0.18
N ARG A 281 13.68 1.20 -0.82
CA ARG A 281 13.04 2.34 -1.50
C ARG A 281 12.03 1.93 -2.58
N VAL A 282 12.01 0.66 -2.97
CA VAL A 282 11.24 0.11 -4.10
C VAL A 282 9.98 -0.64 -3.61
N LEU A 283 10.00 -1.16 -2.38
CA LEU A 283 9.06 -2.18 -1.87
C LEU A 283 8.10 -1.67 -0.80
N GLY A 284 7.35 -0.60 -1.11
CA GLY A 284 6.36 -0.04 -0.19
C GLY A 284 6.90 0.20 1.23
N SER A 285 6.00 0.39 2.20
CA SER A 285 6.36 0.58 3.62
C SER A 285 6.42 -0.73 4.42
N PHE A 286 6.07 -1.86 3.79
CA PHE A 286 5.88 -3.16 4.44
C PHE A 286 6.78 -4.24 3.83
N ARG A 287 7.54 -4.95 4.68
CA ARG A 287 8.48 -6.00 4.25
C ARG A 287 8.33 -7.22 5.12
N PHE A 288 7.39 -8.11 4.82
CA PHE A 288 7.17 -9.30 5.64
C PHE A 288 8.46 -10.13 5.85
N PRO A 289 8.76 -10.63 7.07
CA PRO A 289 7.98 -10.54 8.32
C PRO A 289 8.32 -9.31 9.19
N HIS A 290 8.89 -8.26 8.60
CA HIS A 290 9.24 -6.99 9.24
C HIS A 290 8.20 -5.90 8.95
N ARG A 291 7.93 -5.08 9.96
CA ARG A 291 7.39 -3.74 9.76
C ARG A 291 8.57 -2.76 9.86
N GLN A 292 8.73 -1.82 8.93
CA GLN A 292 9.89 -0.91 8.93
C GLN A 292 10.07 -0.10 10.22
N GLN A 293 9.02 0.02 11.06
CA GLN A 293 9.11 0.54 12.42
C GLN A 293 8.76 -0.54 13.46
N GLY A 294 9.76 -0.94 14.26
CA GLY A 294 9.55 -1.35 15.64
C GLY A 294 9.05 -2.77 15.95
N GLY A 295 9.04 -3.70 14.99
CA GLY A 295 8.65 -5.08 15.28
C GLY A 295 9.62 -5.79 16.25
N SER A 296 9.12 -6.31 17.38
CA SER A 296 9.93 -7.17 18.27
C SER A 296 10.34 -8.44 17.52
N GLY A 297 11.63 -8.83 17.62
CA GLY A 297 12.12 -10.09 17.05
C GLY A 297 11.36 -11.33 17.56
N THR A 298 10.69 -11.24 18.72
CA THR A 298 9.77 -12.27 19.23
C THR A 298 8.54 -12.43 18.34
N VAL A 299 7.86 -11.34 17.97
CA VAL A 299 6.66 -11.39 17.13
C VAL A 299 7.00 -12.00 15.78
N ARG A 300 8.08 -11.51 15.13
CA ARG A 300 8.57 -12.04 13.86
C ARG A 300 8.77 -13.56 13.92
N HIS A 301 9.55 -14.03 14.89
CA HIS A 301 9.89 -15.44 14.98
C HIS A 301 8.65 -16.29 15.29
N ALA A 302 7.81 -15.84 16.22
CA ALA A 302 6.56 -16.52 16.56
C ALA A 302 5.59 -16.58 15.37
N THR A 303 5.51 -15.53 14.54
CA THR A 303 4.70 -15.53 13.31
C THR A 303 5.14 -16.62 12.34
N LEU A 304 6.44 -16.78 12.09
CA LEU A 304 6.96 -17.81 11.19
C LEU A 304 6.64 -19.23 11.70
N LEU A 305 6.81 -19.46 13.00
CA LEU A 305 6.46 -20.74 13.63
C LEU A 305 4.94 -21.01 13.59
N LEU A 306 4.12 -19.96 13.71
CA LEU A 306 2.67 -20.10 13.62
C LEU A 306 2.22 -20.40 12.19
N ILE A 307 2.84 -19.77 11.18
CA ILE A 307 2.62 -20.10 9.77
C ILE A 307 2.90 -21.59 9.54
N ASP A 308 4.07 -22.05 9.97
CA ASP A 308 4.47 -23.46 9.83
C ASP A 308 3.45 -24.42 10.49
N TYR A 309 3.03 -24.11 11.72
CA TYR A 309 1.99 -24.86 12.43
C TYR A 309 0.65 -24.88 11.69
N LEU A 310 0.13 -23.72 11.27
CA LEU A 310 -1.17 -23.65 10.60
C LEU A 310 -1.14 -24.30 9.22
N SER A 311 -0.03 -24.22 8.49
CA SER A 311 0.13 -24.90 7.20
C SER A 311 0.23 -26.44 7.34
N GLY A 312 0.85 -26.93 8.42
CA GLY A 312 1.04 -28.35 8.67
C GLY A 312 -0.13 -29.04 9.38
N GLU A 313 -0.65 -28.42 10.44
CA GLU A 313 -1.62 -28.99 11.38
C GLU A 313 -2.99 -28.31 11.34
N GLY A 314 -3.13 -27.20 10.60
CA GLY A 314 -4.40 -26.46 10.50
C GLY A 314 -5.48 -27.21 9.72
N GLU A 315 -6.74 -26.93 10.05
CA GLU A 315 -7.90 -27.45 9.34
C GLU A 315 -7.95 -26.87 7.93
N ARG A 316 -8.06 -27.73 6.92
CA ARG A 316 -8.07 -27.32 5.51
C ARG A 316 -9.50 -27.16 5.02
N GLY A 317 -9.84 -25.94 4.62
CA GLY A 317 -11.21 -25.61 4.25
C GLY A 317 -12.18 -25.67 5.44
N GLY A 318 -13.44 -25.33 5.19
CA GLY A 318 -14.48 -25.28 6.20
C GLY A 318 -15.60 -24.33 5.80
N PRO A 319 -16.76 -24.33 6.49
CA PRO A 319 -17.90 -23.48 6.13
C PRO A 319 -17.60 -21.98 6.16
N THR A 320 -16.63 -21.57 6.98
CA THR A 320 -16.20 -20.18 7.12
C THR A 320 -14.87 -19.88 6.42
N ALA A 321 -14.29 -20.86 5.72
CA ALA A 321 -13.04 -20.68 5.01
C ALA A 321 -13.26 -19.74 3.80
N PRO A 322 -12.34 -18.79 3.54
CA PRO A 322 -12.48 -17.87 2.41
C PRO A 322 -12.48 -18.55 1.04
N GLY A 323 -11.76 -19.67 0.90
CA GLY A 323 -11.67 -20.40 -0.35
C GLY A 323 -10.78 -21.64 -0.25
N GLN A 324 -10.47 -22.22 -1.40
CA GLN A 324 -9.62 -23.40 -1.51
C GLN A 324 -8.19 -23.12 -1.01
N GLY A 325 -7.60 -24.09 -0.31
CA GLY A 325 -6.21 -24.04 0.19
C GLY A 325 -6.01 -23.29 1.50
N TRP A 326 -7.01 -22.51 1.97
CA TRP A 326 -6.92 -21.82 3.25
C TRP A 326 -6.87 -22.83 4.40
N CYS A 327 -5.95 -22.60 5.33
CA CYS A 327 -5.72 -23.46 6.49
C CYS A 327 -6.05 -22.67 7.75
N GLY A 328 -6.84 -23.22 8.67
CA GLY A 328 -7.31 -22.47 9.82
C GLY A 328 -7.33 -23.21 11.14
N ALA A 329 -7.51 -22.44 12.20
CA ALA A 329 -7.68 -22.93 13.55
C ALA A 329 -8.49 -21.94 14.39
N ALA A 330 -9.13 -22.45 15.44
CA ALA A 330 -9.79 -21.63 16.44
C ALA A 330 -8.78 -20.70 17.14
N ALA A 331 -9.21 -19.47 17.49
CA ALA A 331 -8.33 -18.51 18.16
C ALA A 331 -7.76 -19.04 19.48
N SER A 332 -8.54 -19.82 20.25
CA SER A 332 -8.05 -20.46 21.46
C SER A 332 -6.95 -21.48 21.19
N ALA A 333 -7.03 -22.23 20.09
CA ALA A 333 -6.00 -23.18 19.67
C ALA A 333 -4.71 -22.45 19.26
N VAL A 334 -4.82 -21.31 18.58
CA VAL A 334 -3.68 -20.44 18.25
C VAL A 334 -3.00 -19.93 19.52
N VAL A 335 -3.75 -19.37 20.47
CA VAL A 335 -3.20 -18.86 21.74
C VAL A 335 -2.55 -19.98 22.55
N ARG A 336 -3.18 -21.16 22.63
CA ARG A 336 -2.60 -22.34 23.27
C ARG A 336 -1.26 -22.72 22.64
N ARG A 337 -1.20 -22.78 21.30
CA ARG A 337 0.04 -23.12 20.58
C ARG A 337 1.14 -22.08 20.84
N LEU A 338 0.81 -20.80 20.84
CA LEU A 338 1.77 -19.75 21.18
C LEU A 338 2.28 -19.87 22.62
N GLY A 339 1.42 -20.28 23.57
CA GLY A 339 1.83 -20.61 24.94
C GLY A 339 2.82 -21.77 25.00
N GLU A 340 2.58 -22.85 24.26
CA GLU A 340 3.52 -23.98 24.14
C GLU A 340 4.87 -23.54 23.56
N LEU A 341 4.87 -22.71 22.51
CA LEU A 341 6.09 -22.18 21.90
C LEU A 341 6.82 -21.22 22.85
N ALA A 342 6.10 -20.41 23.62
CA ALA A 342 6.68 -19.49 24.60
C ALA A 342 7.45 -20.22 25.71
N VAL A 343 7.01 -21.42 26.11
CA VAL A 343 7.74 -22.29 27.04
C VAL A 343 9.04 -22.79 26.43
N ARG A 344 9.03 -23.19 25.15
CA ARG A 344 10.22 -23.71 24.44
C ARG A 344 11.24 -22.62 24.11
N HIS A 345 10.79 -21.41 23.81
CA HIS A 345 11.64 -20.30 23.36
C HIS A 345 11.87 -19.26 24.47
N THR A 346 12.74 -19.59 25.43
CA THR A 346 13.03 -18.75 26.61
C THR A 346 13.63 -17.37 26.29
N ARG A 347 14.18 -17.19 25.08
CA ARG A 347 14.75 -15.90 24.59
C ARG A 347 13.67 -14.91 24.11
N TRP A 348 12.41 -15.32 24.03
CA TRP A 348 11.32 -14.40 23.72
C TRP A 348 11.11 -13.38 24.84
N ARG A 349 10.65 -12.17 24.48
CA ARG A 349 10.38 -11.12 25.47
C ARG A 349 9.40 -11.61 26.53
N GLY A 350 9.68 -11.28 27.80
CA GLY A 350 8.90 -11.75 28.94
C GLY A 350 7.43 -11.39 28.86
N GLU A 351 7.11 -10.19 28.37
CA GLU A 351 5.73 -9.70 28.16
C GLU A 351 4.89 -10.67 27.32
N TYR A 352 5.42 -11.14 26.20
CA TYR A 352 4.74 -12.05 25.28
C TYR A 352 4.73 -13.49 25.78
N ARG A 353 5.76 -13.90 26.54
CA ARG A 353 5.79 -15.25 27.13
C ARG A 353 4.76 -15.43 28.23
N GLN A 354 4.52 -14.39 29.02
CA GLN A 354 3.54 -14.41 30.10
C GLN A 354 2.11 -14.17 29.60
N ARG A 355 1.96 -13.56 28.42
CA ARG A 355 0.68 -13.17 27.81
C ARG A 355 0.62 -13.59 26.33
N PRO A 356 0.46 -14.89 26.02
CA PRO A 356 0.38 -15.38 24.66
C PRO A 356 -0.79 -14.78 23.85
N GLU A 357 -1.85 -14.32 24.49
CA GLU A 357 -2.95 -13.57 23.88
C GLU A 357 -2.50 -12.21 23.33
N GLN A 358 -1.59 -11.52 24.02
CA GLN A 358 -1.02 -10.26 23.54
C GLN A 358 -0.11 -10.52 22.32
N LEU A 359 0.64 -11.62 22.35
CA LEU A 359 1.45 -12.06 21.20
C LEU A 359 0.55 -12.40 20.00
N ALA A 360 -0.53 -13.13 20.22
CA ALA A 360 -1.52 -13.45 19.19
C ALA A 360 -2.08 -12.16 18.56
N GLY A 361 -2.48 -11.18 19.36
CA GLY A 361 -2.96 -9.88 18.86
C GLY A 361 -1.96 -9.17 17.94
N GLN A 362 -0.67 -9.16 18.31
CA GLN A 362 0.39 -8.56 17.47
C GLN A 362 0.62 -9.34 16.17
N ILE A 363 0.60 -10.68 16.23
CA ILE A 363 0.74 -11.54 15.06
C ILE A 363 -0.45 -11.36 14.11
N ARG A 364 -1.68 -11.25 14.67
CA ARG A 364 -2.89 -10.98 13.90
C ARG A 364 -2.76 -9.69 13.11
N THR A 365 -2.42 -8.58 13.77
CA THR A 365 -2.21 -7.28 13.10
C THR A 365 -1.15 -7.36 12.01
N LEU A 366 -0.07 -8.12 12.23
CA LEU A 366 0.98 -8.30 11.23
C LEU A 366 0.50 -9.09 10.01
N LEU A 367 -0.23 -10.19 10.21
CA LEU A 367 -0.68 -11.07 9.12
C LEU A 367 -1.89 -10.49 8.38
N GLU A 368 -2.85 -9.86 9.07
CA GLU A 368 -3.97 -9.15 8.43
C GLU A 368 -3.45 -7.97 7.59
N GLY A 369 -2.46 -7.22 8.10
CA GLY A 369 -1.82 -6.14 7.33
C GLY A 369 -1.02 -6.62 6.11
N ALA A 370 -0.66 -7.90 6.05
CA ALA A 370 -0.01 -8.53 4.90
C ALA A 370 -1.02 -9.25 3.97
N ASP A 371 -2.31 -9.20 4.30
CA ASP A 371 -3.38 -10.01 3.67
C ASP A 371 -3.06 -11.52 3.64
N LEU A 372 -2.40 -12.01 4.69
CA LEU A 372 -2.07 -13.42 4.89
C LEU A 372 -2.98 -14.11 5.90
N LEU A 373 -3.81 -13.36 6.62
CA LEU A 373 -4.74 -13.88 7.63
C LEU A 373 -6.12 -13.22 7.47
N ARG A 374 -7.17 -14.03 7.55
CA ARG A 374 -8.56 -13.58 7.72
C ARG A 374 -9.13 -14.16 8.99
N VAL A 375 -9.88 -13.35 9.73
CA VAL A 375 -10.55 -13.81 10.95
C VAL A 375 -12.06 -13.82 10.71
N ALA A 376 -12.65 -15.01 10.79
CA ALA A 376 -14.10 -15.16 10.77
C ALA A 376 -14.62 -15.06 12.21
N THR A 377 -15.46 -14.06 12.47
CA THR A 377 -16.08 -13.86 13.78
C THR A 377 -17.27 -14.80 13.95
N GLY A 378 -17.38 -15.43 15.12
CA GLY A 378 -18.48 -16.35 15.44
C GLY A 378 -18.64 -16.50 16.95
N TYR A 379 -19.14 -17.66 17.40
CA TYR A 379 -19.10 -18.01 18.83
C TYR A 379 -17.66 -18.03 19.37
N GLU A 380 -16.74 -18.49 18.54
CA GLU A 380 -15.30 -18.32 18.70
C GLU A 380 -14.73 -17.75 17.40
N ASP A 381 -13.76 -16.84 17.50
CA ASP A 381 -13.02 -16.32 16.36
C ASP A 381 -12.22 -17.45 15.70
N TRP A 382 -12.30 -17.53 14.37
CA TRP A 382 -11.55 -18.50 13.59
C TRP A 382 -10.51 -17.83 12.71
N TRP A 383 -9.27 -18.28 12.80
CA TRP A 383 -8.16 -17.76 12.03
C TRP A 383 -7.98 -18.59 10.77
N TRP A 384 -8.00 -17.96 9.61
CA TRP A 384 -7.76 -18.57 8.31
C TRP A 384 -6.48 -17.99 7.69
N LEU A 385 -5.44 -18.82 7.62
CA LEU A 385 -4.17 -18.50 6.98
C LEU A 385 -4.28 -18.68 5.47
N SER A 386 -3.84 -17.66 4.74
CA SER A 386 -3.78 -17.67 3.29
C SER A 386 -2.80 -18.73 2.76
N PRO A 387 -3.13 -19.41 1.65
CA PRO A 387 -2.20 -20.29 0.93
C PRO A 387 -0.87 -19.62 0.58
N ALA A 388 -0.89 -18.31 0.35
CA ALA A 388 0.30 -17.53 0.05
C ALA A 388 1.33 -17.50 1.18
N ALA A 389 0.92 -17.83 2.41
CA ALA A 389 1.81 -17.95 3.56
C ALA A 389 2.80 -19.12 3.42
N ALA A 390 2.54 -20.08 2.51
CA ALA A 390 3.43 -21.21 2.23
C ALA A 390 4.84 -20.79 1.79
N ARG A 391 5.06 -19.54 1.37
CA ARG A 391 6.40 -18.99 1.07
C ARG A 391 7.33 -18.95 2.29
N TRP A 392 6.75 -18.94 3.50
CA TRP A 392 7.47 -18.80 4.75
C TRP A 392 7.38 -20.03 5.65
N THR A 393 6.85 -21.15 5.15
CA THR A 393 6.93 -22.42 5.86
C THR A 393 8.39 -22.89 5.90
N VAL A 394 8.77 -23.53 7.01
CA VAL A 394 10.13 -24.04 7.14
C VAL A 394 10.19 -25.33 6.35
N VAL A 395 10.73 -25.25 5.13
CA VAL A 395 11.10 -26.47 4.39
C VAL A 395 12.20 -27.15 5.20
N ALA A 396 11.90 -28.31 5.79
CA ALA A 396 12.93 -29.19 6.33
C ALA A 396 13.95 -29.44 5.22
N HIS A 397 15.17 -28.94 5.40
CA HIS A 397 16.29 -29.35 4.56
C HIS A 397 16.57 -30.83 4.88
N ASP A 398 15.92 -31.73 4.15
CA ASP A 398 16.35 -33.13 4.05
C ASP A 398 17.58 -33.18 3.14
N GLY A 399 18.70 -32.68 3.66
CA GLY A 399 20.02 -32.77 3.05
C GLY A 399 21.04 -32.99 4.15
N PRO A 400 21.88 -34.04 4.08
CA PRO A 400 22.90 -34.27 5.10
C PRO A 400 23.84 -33.05 5.12
N PHE A 401 23.97 -32.44 6.30
CA PHE A 401 25.04 -31.48 6.58
C PHE A 401 26.37 -32.10 6.12
N PRO A 402 27.15 -31.45 5.24
CA PRO A 402 28.53 -31.89 5.03
C PRO A 402 29.23 -31.78 6.38
N GLY A 403 29.68 -32.93 6.89
CA GLY A 403 30.43 -33.00 8.14
C GLY A 403 31.66 -32.10 8.09
N PRO A 404 32.23 -31.75 9.25
CA PRO A 404 33.41 -30.90 9.30
C PRO A 404 34.50 -31.52 8.43
N LEU A 405 35.08 -30.70 7.56
CA LEU A 405 36.33 -31.03 6.89
C LEU A 405 37.40 -31.17 7.98
N ASP A 406 37.67 -32.41 8.41
CA ASP A 406 38.82 -32.72 9.24
C ASP A 406 40.09 -32.32 8.49
N GLY A 407 40.65 -31.19 8.91
CA GLY A 407 42.00 -30.79 8.57
C GLY A 407 42.99 -31.76 9.21
N ALA A 408 43.39 -32.79 8.47
CA ALA A 408 44.58 -33.56 8.76
C ALA A 408 45.75 -33.03 7.93
N GLY A 409 46.22 -31.83 8.30
CA GLY A 409 47.59 -31.42 8.02
C GLY A 409 48.49 -32.01 9.11
N THR A 410 49.24 -33.07 8.78
CA THR A 410 50.41 -33.49 9.57
C THR A 410 51.61 -33.58 8.65
N GLU A 411 52.32 -32.47 8.51
CA GLU A 411 53.76 -32.48 8.26
C GLU A 411 54.47 -32.72 9.60
N THR A 412 55.18 -33.83 9.71
CA THR A 412 56.55 -33.92 10.28
C THR A 412 57.04 -35.38 10.25
N ARG A 413 57.76 -35.77 9.20
CA ARG A 413 59.22 -35.96 9.23
C ARG A 413 59.78 -36.31 7.85
#